data_AF-A0A838N625-F1
#
_entry.id   AF-A0A838N625-F1
#
_cell.length_a   1.000
_cell.length_b   1.000
_cell.length_c   1.000
_cell.angle_alpha   90.00
_cell.angle_beta   90.00
_cell.angle_gamma   90.00
#
_symmetry.space_group_name_H-M   'P 1'
#
loop_
_entity.id
_entity.type
_entity.pdbx_description
1 polymer ?
#
loop_
_entity_poly.entity_id
_entity_poly.type
_entity_poly.pdbx_seq_one_letter_code
_entity_poly.pdbx_strand_id
1 'polypeptide(L)'
;GEVFAYTDSDCMVDPDWLYYLLGTLLSGDFAGVGGPNVSPPAQNWVQACVAAAPGGPSHVLLTDVVAEHIPGCNMAWYRWAFESVGGFDPEYRKAGDDVDFCWRIQQAGWEIAFSPTAVVWHYRRFTLRAFRKQQEGYGEAESMLRFKHLIFFGPTGTAKWRGQIYGTPRFSWFINRPIIYHGVFGEGFFQSIYPTPQSELAGYLSSVEWFALTAFLFGLGIFVPALRIVPYLMLGGTLCVALSYMLRARIEPKFDTAAARLLVMFLAFAQPLVRGWSRYFTWLQFKRTPRAVIATHEQLPAGAAFSGPLGRRSYWSEDGKDRHHMLAGVFGLLEEEGWRYSADSGWNEWDIQIYGNFWWSIALQTVTEYHGGSKCLTRVRLRHQFVTTTVIINLIILSLLIYGELHSGSLDWRVVGVYLGFVGFLAFRARALKQRVAEVVDVAAFRAGLQRIGRSGVADATVVTTAANEAA
;
A
#
# COMPACT_ATOMS: atom_id res chain seq x y z
N GLY A 1 33.36 1.59 4.76
CA GLY A 1 33.28 2.78 3.88
C GLY A 1 32.21 3.73 4.39
N GLU A 2 32.32 4.98 3.99
CA GLU A 2 31.35 6.06 4.24
C GLU A 2 30.12 5.98 3.32
N VAL A 3 30.28 5.33 2.15
CA VAL A 3 29.23 5.06 1.19
C VAL A 3 29.09 3.56 1.00
N PHE A 4 27.85 3.09 0.90
CA PHE A 4 27.51 1.73 0.50
C PHE A 4 26.97 1.75 -0.93
N ALA A 5 27.64 1.03 -1.84
CA ALA A 5 27.18 0.86 -3.22
C ALA A 5 26.62 -0.56 -3.39
N TYR A 6 25.45 -0.66 -4.00
CA TYR A 6 24.70 -1.91 -4.18
C TYR A 6 24.48 -2.17 -5.66
N THR A 7 24.71 -3.42 -6.05
CA THR A 7 24.33 -3.95 -7.36
C THR A 7 24.02 -5.44 -7.24
N ASP A 8 23.15 -5.93 -8.11
CA ASP A 8 22.75 -7.34 -8.10
C ASP A 8 23.81 -8.23 -8.75
N SER A 9 23.85 -9.51 -8.38
CA SER A 9 24.76 -10.49 -9.00
C SER A 9 24.51 -10.73 -10.49
N ASP A 10 23.34 -10.32 -11.00
CA ASP A 10 22.97 -10.40 -12.42
C ASP A 10 23.11 -9.04 -13.15
N CYS A 11 23.87 -8.12 -12.55
CA CYS A 11 24.18 -6.83 -13.12
C CYS A 11 25.65 -6.74 -13.55
N MET A 12 25.88 -6.03 -14.66
CA MET A 12 27.20 -5.62 -15.11
C MET A 12 27.24 -4.09 -15.04
N VAL A 13 28.14 -3.57 -14.23
CA VAL A 13 28.34 -2.13 -14.04
C VAL A 13 29.31 -1.59 -15.10
N ASP A 14 29.15 -0.34 -15.48
CA ASP A 14 30.17 0.38 -16.26
C ASP A 14 31.48 0.51 -15.46
N PRO A 15 32.68 0.46 -16.08
CA PRO A 15 33.94 0.65 -15.36
C PRO A 15 34.00 1.96 -14.54
N ASP A 16 33.36 3.02 -15.02
CA ASP A 16 33.29 4.32 -14.36
C ASP A 16 32.03 4.48 -13.48
N TRP A 17 31.27 3.41 -13.26
CA TRP A 17 30.00 3.43 -12.52
C TRP A 17 30.10 4.10 -11.14
N LEU A 18 31.11 3.72 -10.34
CA LEU A 18 31.33 4.31 -9.02
C LEU A 18 31.74 5.79 -9.12
N TYR A 19 32.52 6.16 -10.13
CA TYR A 19 32.92 7.55 -10.35
C TYR A 19 31.71 8.44 -10.60
N TYR A 20 30.78 8.00 -11.47
CA TYR A 20 29.56 8.75 -11.76
C TYR A 20 28.57 8.78 -10.61
N LEU A 21 28.36 7.66 -9.89
CA LEU A 21 27.51 7.65 -8.71
C LEU A 21 28.04 8.64 -7.67
N LEU A 22 29.31 8.52 -7.28
CA LEU A 22 29.89 9.37 -6.25
C LEU A 22 29.97 10.83 -6.69
N GLY A 23 30.29 11.10 -7.96
CA GLY A 23 30.29 12.46 -8.50
C GLY A 23 28.94 13.15 -8.36
N THR A 24 27.85 12.45 -8.64
CA THR A 24 26.49 12.97 -8.45
C THR A 24 26.09 13.04 -6.97
N LEU A 25 26.47 12.04 -6.16
CA LEU A 25 26.19 12.04 -4.73
C LEU A 25 26.86 13.21 -4.00
N LEU A 26 28.06 13.60 -4.44
CA LEU A 26 28.85 14.70 -3.87
C LEU A 26 28.47 16.08 -4.42
N SER A 27 27.69 16.16 -5.50
CA SER A 27 27.36 17.43 -6.14
C SER A 27 26.23 18.20 -5.45
N GLY A 28 25.60 17.63 -4.43
CA GLY A 28 24.50 18.24 -3.68
C GLY A 28 24.20 17.52 -2.38
N ASP A 29 23.19 18.00 -1.67
CA ASP A 29 22.77 17.48 -0.36
C ASP A 29 21.86 16.25 -0.52
N PHE A 30 22.42 15.17 -1.07
CA PHE A 30 21.69 13.92 -1.32
C PHE A 30 22.03 12.85 -0.29
N ALA A 31 21.03 12.07 0.13
CA ALA A 31 21.25 10.91 1.01
C ALA A 31 21.78 9.69 0.23
N GLY A 32 21.44 9.60 -1.05
CA GLY A 32 21.87 8.54 -1.95
C GLY A 32 21.65 8.90 -3.40
N VAL A 33 22.09 8.01 -4.28
CA VAL A 33 22.09 8.18 -5.72
C VAL A 33 21.80 6.84 -6.40
N GLY A 34 21.10 6.86 -7.53
CA GLY A 34 20.99 5.70 -8.40
C GLY A 34 21.16 6.07 -9.85
N GLY A 35 21.02 5.08 -10.73
CA GLY A 35 21.17 5.30 -12.16
C GLY A 35 20.30 4.38 -13.03
N PRO A 36 20.46 4.44 -14.37
CA PRO A 36 19.72 3.60 -15.29
C PRO A 36 20.04 2.10 -15.12
N ASN A 37 19.02 1.24 -15.27
CA ASN A 37 19.17 -0.23 -15.28
C ASN A 37 18.72 -0.81 -16.64
N VAL A 38 19.60 -0.71 -17.62
CA VAL A 38 19.28 -1.00 -19.02
C VAL A 38 19.29 -2.50 -19.27
N SER A 39 18.33 -2.99 -20.08
CA SER A 39 18.37 -4.39 -20.51
C SER A 39 19.46 -4.55 -21.59
N PRO A 40 20.33 -5.58 -21.51
CA PRO A 40 21.28 -5.86 -22.59
C PRO A 40 20.53 -6.22 -23.88
N PRO A 41 21.17 -6.10 -25.06
CA PRO A 41 20.57 -6.46 -26.34
C PRO A 41 19.98 -7.88 -26.32
N ALA A 42 18.77 -8.03 -26.85
CA ALA A 42 18.05 -9.28 -26.80
C ALA A 42 18.73 -10.35 -27.67
N GLN A 43 18.86 -11.56 -27.11
CA GLN A 43 19.37 -12.71 -27.83
C GLN A 43 18.28 -13.37 -28.70
N ASN A 44 17.02 -13.18 -28.33
CA ASN A 44 15.85 -13.75 -29.03
C ASN A 44 14.62 -12.83 -28.93
N TRP A 45 13.63 -13.10 -29.78
CA TRP A 45 12.42 -12.26 -29.87
C TRP A 45 11.58 -12.25 -28.59
N VAL A 46 11.55 -13.33 -27.80
CA VAL A 46 10.82 -13.37 -26.52
C VAL A 46 11.47 -12.42 -25.52
N GLN A 47 12.80 -12.41 -25.46
CA GLN A 47 13.55 -11.48 -24.61
C GLN A 47 13.28 -10.02 -25.00
N ALA A 48 13.26 -9.70 -26.29
CA ALA A 48 12.89 -8.37 -26.77
C ALA A 48 11.47 -7.98 -26.33
N CYS A 49 10.52 -8.90 -26.40
CA CYS A 49 9.14 -8.66 -25.93
C CYS A 49 9.05 -8.43 -24.42
N VAL A 50 9.75 -9.24 -23.61
CA VAL A 50 9.74 -9.11 -22.14
C VAL A 50 10.43 -7.81 -21.72
N ALA A 51 11.51 -7.40 -22.39
CA ALA A 51 12.17 -6.12 -22.14
C ALA A 51 11.28 -4.91 -22.48
N ALA A 52 10.44 -5.04 -23.52
CA ALA A 52 9.50 -4.00 -23.95
C ALA A 52 8.15 -4.01 -23.19
N ALA A 53 7.87 -5.06 -22.40
CA ALA A 53 6.63 -5.21 -21.67
C ALA A 53 6.53 -4.22 -20.49
N PRO A 54 5.32 -3.78 -20.11
CA PRO A 54 5.15 -2.92 -18.94
C PRO A 54 5.43 -3.67 -17.63
N GLY A 55 5.76 -2.92 -16.58
CA GLY A 55 5.84 -3.45 -15.20
C GLY A 55 7.24 -3.90 -14.75
N GLY A 56 8.26 -3.76 -15.61
CA GLY A 56 9.66 -4.01 -15.25
C GLY A 56 10.22 -3.02 -14.22
N PRO A 57 11.32 -3.38 -13.53
CA PRO A 57 11.97 -2.51 -12.56
C PRO A 57 12.57 -1.31 -13.26
N SER A 58 12.17 -0.11 -12.82
CA SER A 58 12.63 1.16 -13.35
C SER A 58 12.69 2.20 -12.25
N HIS A 59 13.60 3.16 -12.40
CA HIS A 59 13.62 4.35 -11.56
C HIS A 59 12.37 5.22 -11.80
N VAL A 60 12.01 5.99 -10.79
CA VAL A 60 10.92 6.99 -10.83
C VAL A 60 11.53 8.34 -10.52
N LEU A 61 11.44 9.28 -11.46
CA LEU A 61 12.12 10.57 -11.36
C LEU A 61 11.14 11.70 -11.07
N LEU A 62 11.46 12.53 -10.07
CA LEU A 62 10.76 13.78 -9.78
C LEU A 62 11.24 14.90 -10.71
N THR A 63 12.55 14.91 -10.97
CA THR A 63 13.23 15.79 -11.93
C THR A 63 14.31 14.99 -12.64
N ASP A 64 15.04 15.61 -13.57
CA ASP A 64 16.12 14.91 -14.28
C ASP A 64 17.31 14.53 -13.39
N VAL A 65 17.37 15.06 -12.16
CA VAL A 65 18.46 14.82 -11.19
C VAL A 65 17.97 14.31 -9.83
N VAL A 66 16.67 14.35 -9.55
CA VAL A 66 16.06 13.87 -8.30
C VAL A 66 15.12 12.71 -8.56
N ALA A 67 15.31 11.61 -7.84
CA ALA A 67 14.50 10.41 -7.90
C ALA A 67 13.53 10.32 -6.71
N GLU A 68 12.32 9.82 -6.97
CA GLU A 68 11.43 9.28 -5.94
C GLU A 68 11.79 7.82 -5.62
N HIS A 69 12.33 7.09 -6.59
CA HIS A 69 12.73 5.69 -6.39
C HIS A 69 13.87 5.31 -7.33
N ILE A 70 14.85 4.62 -6.78
CA ILE A 70 15.97 4.01 -7.50
C ILE A 70 15.98 2.50 -7.24
N PRO A 71 16.10 1.65 -8.28
CA PRO A 71 16.04 0.19 -8.10
C PRO A 71 17.25 -0.38 -7.36
N GLY A 72 17.04 -1.45 -6.58
CA GLY A 72 18.07 -2.18 -5.80
C GLY A 72 19.36 -2.51 -6.56
N CYS A 73 19.24 -2.77 -7.86
CA CYS A 73 20.35 -3.18 -8.72
C CYS A 73 21.34 -2.06 -9.09
N ASN A 74 21.00 -0.78 -8.82
CA ASN A 74 21.85 0.36 -9.14
C ASN A 74 21.61 1.52 -8.17
N MET A 75 22.21 1.44 -6.99
CA MET A 75 22.10 2.47 -5.95
C MET A 75 23.38 2.59 -5.12
N ALA A 76 23.62 3.79 -4.59
CA ALA A 76 24.59 4.04 -3.54
C ALA A 76 24.00 4.99 -2.50
N TRP A 77 24.35 4.76 -1.24
CA TRP A 77 23.82 5.49 -0.09
C TRP A 77 24.96 5.89 0.84
N TYR A 78 24.89 7.08 1.42
CA TYR A 78 25.72 7.36 2.57
C TYR A 78 25.39 6.41 3.72
N ARG A 79 26.42 5.96 4.44
CA ARG A 79 26.26 5.13 5.63
C ARG A 79 25.33 5.79 6.65
N TRP A 80 25.50 7.10 6.89
CA TRP A 80 24.66 7.83 7.85
C TRP A 80 23.18 7.80 7.44
N ALA A 81 22.89 7.88 6.14
CA ALA A 81 21.53 7.85 5.62
C ALA A 81 20.93 6.45 5.74
N PHE A 82 21.73 5.43 5.47
CA PHE A 82 21.35 4.03 5.65
C PHE A 82 21.04 3.70 7.11
N GLU A 83 21.91 4.12 8.03
CA GLU A 83 21.77 3.87 9.47
C GLU A 83 20.62 4.68 10.08
N SER A 84 20.35 5.90 9.61
CA SER A 84 19.30 6.77 10.17
C SER A 84 17.88 6.22 10.03
N VAL A 85 17.63 5.42 8.99
CA VAL A 85 16.33 4.76 8.77
C VAL A 85 16.33 3.29 9.23
N GLY A 86 17.45 2.77 9.75
CA GLY A 86 17.56 1.38 10.20
C GLY A 86 17.86 0.35 9.11
N GLY A 87 18.37 0.78 7.95
CA GLY A 87 18.76 -0.10 6.84
C GLY A 87 17.58 -0.72 6.08
N PHE A 88 17.84 -1.79 5.32
CA PHE A 88 16.78 -2.55 4.62
C PHE A 88 15.96 -3.39 5.59
N ASP A 89 14.65 -3.40 5.39
CA ASP A 89 13.75 -4.19 6.22
C ASP A 89 13.75 -5.67 5.78
N PRO A 90 14.11 -6.61 6.69
CA PRO A 90 14.26 -8.03 6.37
C PRO A 90 12.93 -8.76 6.06
N GLU A 91 11.79 -8.09 6.24
CA GLU A 91 10.49 -8.58 5.82
C GLU A 91 10.38 -8.71 4.28
N TYR A 92 11.06 -7.83 3.55
CA TYR A 92 11.05 -7.82 2.09
C TYR A 92 12.13 -8.76 1.52
N ARG A 93 11.74 -10.02 1.26
CA ARG A 93 12.66 -11.04 0.70
C ARG A 93 12.52 -11.31 -0.79
N LYS A 94 11.45 -10.79 -1.41
CA LYS A 94 11.12 -11.04 -2.82
C LYS A 94 11.28 -9.79 -3.68
N ALA A 95 10.73 -8.68 -3.20
CA ALA A 95 10.76 -7.36 -3.85
C ALA A 95 10.27 -6.29 -2.87
N GLY A 96 10.47 -5.02 -3.22
CA GLY A 96 9.92 -3.86 -2.52
C GLY A 96 10.76 -3.35 -1.37
N ASP A 97 11.90 -3.99 -1.11
CA ASP A 97 12.96 -3.53 -0.20
C ASP A 97 13.54 -2.18 -0.65
N ASP A 98 13.78 -2.02 -1.95
CA ASP A 98 14.22 -0.77 -2.56
C ASP A 98 13.17 0.35 -2.43
N VAL A 99 11.90 0.04 -2.70
CA VAL A 99 10.77 0.96 -2.56
C VAL A 99 10.58 1.41 -1.12
N ASP A 100 10.53 0.46 -0.17
CA ASP A 100 10.39 0.73 1.27
C ASP A 100 11.51 1.67 1.75
N PHE A 101 12.75 1.33 1.41
CA PHE A 101 13.91 2.11 1.80
C PHE A 101 13.89 3.52 1.22
N CYS A 102 13.63 3.69 -0.09
CA CYS A 102 13.54 5.00 -0.74
C CYS A 102 12.43 5.87 -0.11
N TRP A 103 11.29 5.28 0.24
CA TRP A 103 10.19 6.01 0.87
C TRP A 103 10.50 6.40 2.32
N ARG A 104 11.15 5.53 3.12
CA ARG A 104 11.60 5.90 4.47
C ARG A 104 12.61 7.04 4.45
N ILE A 105 13.56 7.03 3.51
CA ILE A 105 14.52 8.14 3.33
C ILE A 105 13.80 9.46 3.02
N GLN A 106 12.85 9.44 2.09
CA GLN A 106 12.05 10.64 1.75
C GLN A 106 11.16 11.11 2.90
N GLN A 107 10.56 10.17 3.65
CA GLN A 107 9.77 10.50 4.84
C GLN A 107 10.63 11.09 5.96
N ALA A 108 11.91 10.73 6.03
CA ALA A 108 12.90 11.36 6.90
C ALA A 108 13.37 12.74 6.39
N GLY A 109 12.86 13.22 5.25
CA GLY A 109 13.11 14.55 4.70
C GLY A 109 14.34 14.65 3.79
N TRP A 110 14.92 13.52 3.38
CA TRP A 110 16.10 13.50 2.52
C TRP A 110 15.78 13.30 1.04
N GLU A 111 16.64 13.82 0.17
CA GLU A 111 16.53 13.67 -1.28
C GLU A 111 17.42 12.54 -1.82
N ILE A 112 16.98 11.96 -2.94
CA ILE A 112 17.67 10.89 -3.65
C ILE A 112 18.06 11.42 -5.02
N ALA A 113 19.35 11.39 -5.36
CA ALA A 113 19.84 11.82 -6.65
C ALA A 113 19.66 10.75 -7.74
N PHE A 114 19.68 11.20 -8.98
CA PHE A 114 19.74 10.35 -10.16
C PHE A 114 20.92 10.74 -11.04
N SER A 115 21.79 9.77 -11.32
CA SER A 115 22.93 9.92 -12.22
C SER A 115 22.63 9.21 -13.55
N PRO A 116 22.33 9.94 -14.65
CA PRO A 116 22.01 9.32 -15.93
C PRO A 116 23.20 8.59 -16.57
N THR A 117 24.44 8.89 -16.13
CA THR A 117 25.68 8.28 -16.62
C THR A 117 26.10 7.04 -15.85
N ALA A 118 25.58 6.84 -14.63
CA ALA A 118 25.85 5.64 -13.83
C ALA A 118 25.02 4.44 -14.32
N VAL A 119 25.32 3.93 -15.51
CA VAL A 119 24.55 2.87 -16.17
C VAL A 119 24.93 1.49 -15.65
N VAL A 120 23.91 0.64 -15.48
CA VAL A 120 24.06 -0.79 -15.22
C VAL A 120 23.31 -1.59 -16.28
N TRP A 121 23.95 -2.63 -16.83
CA TRP A 121 23.29 -3.63 -17.66
C TRP A 121 22.71 -4.74 -16.79
N HIS A 122 21.39 -4.87 -16.79
CA HIS A 122 20.67 -5.83 -15.95
C HIS A 122 20.31 -7.09 -16.74
N TYR A 123 21.01 -8.21 -16.50
CA TYR A 123 20.77 -9.50 -17.16
C TYR A 123 19.60 -10.25 -16.51
N ARG A 124 18.40 -9.71 -16.73
CA ARG A 124 17.16 -10.25 -16.18
C ARG A 124 16.86 -11.65 -16.70
N ARG A 125 16.04 -12.41 -15.98
CA ARG A 125 15.49 -13.69 -16.46
C ARG A 125 14.35 -13.44 -17.45
N PHE A 126 14.66 -13.38 -18.74
CA PHE A 126 13.71 -13.00 -19.81
C PHE A 126 12.72 -14.09 -20.28
N THR A 127 12.33 -15.03 -19.41
CA THR A 127 11.30 -16.03 -19.76
C THR A 127 9.91 -15.54 -19.34
N LEU A 128 8.86 -15.94 -20.06
CA LEU A 128 7.47 -15.59 -19.70
C LEU A 128 7.11 -16.05 -18.27
N ARG A 129 7.63 -17.21 -17.84
CA ARG A 129 7.45 -17.73 -16.49
C ARG A 129 8.14 -16.86 -15.43
N ALA A 130 9.37 -16.44 -15.71
CA ALA A 130 10.11 -15.55 -14.81
C ALA A 130 9.44 -14.17 -14.72
N PHE A 131 9.02 -13.61 -15.85
CA PHE A 131 8.24 -12.36 -15.88
C PHE A 131 6.96 -12.47 -15.05
N ARG A 132 6.16 -13.52 -15.25
CA ARG A 132 4.95 -13.78 -14.44
C ARG A 132 5.28 -13.82 -12.94
N LYS A 133 6.31 -14.58 -12.54
CA LYS A 133 6.74 -14.70 -11.14
C LYS A 133 7.21 -13.36 -10.56
N GLN A 134 7.92 -12.56 -11.36
CA GLN A 134 8.34 -11.22 -10.98
C GLN A 134 7.13 -10.31 -10.75
N GLN A 135 6.11 -10.37 -11.63
CA GLN A 135 4.88 -9.60 -11.45
C GLN A 135 4.06 -10.03 -10.23
N GLU A 136 4.04 -11.33 -9.92
CA GLU A 136 3.48 -11.84 -8.65
C GLU A 136 4.25 -11.26 -7.46
N GLY A 137 5.58 -11.40 -7.43
CA GLY A 137 6.42 -10.88 -6.33
C GLY A 137 6.23 -9.38 -6.09
N TYR A 138 6.10 -8.59 -7.16
CA TYR A 138 5.78 -7.17 -7.05
C TYR A 138 4.38 -6.91 -6.48
N GLY A 139 3.38 -7.72 -6.84
CA GLY A 139 2.04 -7.62 -6.27
C GLY A 139 2.03 -7.92 -4.76
N GLU A 140 2.76 -8.96 -4.33
CA GLU A 140 2.95 -9.26 -2.91
C GLU A 140 3.61 -8.08 -2.18
N ALA A 141 4.71 -7.56 -2.73
CA ALA A 141 5.46 -6.45 -2.15
C ALA A 141 4.62 -5.17 -2.02
N GLU A 142 3.88 -4.78 -3.07
CA GLU A 142 2.94 -3.64 -3.03
C GLU A 142 1.92 -3.79 -1.88
N SER A 143 1.44 -5.00 -1.64
CA SER A 143 0.48 -5.27 -0.56
C SER A 143 1.11 -5.11 0.83
N MET A 144 2.35 -5.56 0.99
CA MET A 144 3.10 -5.42 2.24
C MET A 144 3.48 -3.97 2.53
N LEU A 145 4.00 -3.26 1.52
CA LEU A 145 4.31 -1.84 1.57
C LEU A 145 3.10 -0.99 1.97
N ARG A 146 1.90 -1.34 1.48
CA ARG A 146 0.67 -0.61 1.79
C ARG A 146 0.38 -0.50 3.29
N PHE A 147 0.76 -1.49 4.10
CA PHE A 147 0.58 -1.42 5.55
C PHE A 147 1.43 -0.31 6.18
N LYS A 148 2.68 -0.15 5.75
CA LYS A 148 3.63 0.83 6.29
C LYS A 148 3.48 2.21 5.66
N HIS A 149 3.18 2.26 4.37
CA HIS A 149 3.33 3.43 3.52
C HIS A 149 2.02 3.85 2.85
N LEU A 150 0.90 3.82 3.58
CA LEU A 150 -0.45 4.00 3.02
C LEU A 150 -0.61 5.29 2.18
N ILE A 151 0.13 6.35 2.48
CA ILE A 151 0.13 7.62 1.74
C ILE A 151 0.53 7.49 0.27
N PHE A 152 1.36 6.50 -0.05
CA PHE A 152 1.85 6.25 -1.39
C PHE A 152 0.95 5.25 -2.13
N PHE A 153 -0.30 5.03 -1.67
CA PHE A 153 -1.23 4.11 -2.31
C PHE A 153 -2.56 4.76 -2.67
N GLY A 154 -3.08 4.40 -3.85
CA GLY A 154 -4.42 4.80 -4.28
C GLY A 154 -5.54 3.92 -3.68
N PRO A 155 -6.81 4.26 -3.94
CA PRO A 155 -7.97 3.49 -3.46
C PRO A 155 -7.98 2.02 -3.92
N THR A 156 -7.47 1.76 -5.12
CA THR A 156 -7.31 0.43 -5.74
C THR A 156 -6.10 -0.36 -5.19
N GLY A 157 -5.36 0.22 -4.25
CA GLY A 157 -4.18 -0.40 -3.64
C GLY A 157 -2.97 -0.48 -4.56
N THR A 158 -2.95 0.22 -5.70
CA THR A 158 -1.73 0.42 -6.50
C THR A 158 -0.84 1.49 -5.86
N ALA A 159 0.47 1.31 -5.94
CA ALA A 159 1.43 2.35 -5.57
C ALA A 159 1.21 3.59 -6.46
N LYS A 160 1.14 4.76 -5.83
CA LYS A 160 1.01 6.07 -6.46
C LYS A 160 2.38 6.75 -6.38
N TRP A 161 2.94 6.96 -7.56
CA TRP A 161 4.20 7.66 -7.74
C TRP A 161 3.93 9.12 -8.05
N ARG A 162 4.68 10.03 -7.42
CA ARG A 162 4.69 11.47 -7.73
C ARG A 162 5.50 11.75 -9.00
N GLY A 163 6.61 11.04 -9.15
CA GLY A 163 7.53 11.14 -10.28
C GLY A 163 7.06 10.36 -11.50
N GLN A 164 7.96 10.22 -12.47
CA GLN A 164 7.69 9.63 -13.77
C GLN A 164 8.71 8.54 -14.11
N ILE A 165 8.23 7.52 -14.82
CA ILE A 165 9.09 6.53 -15.47
C ILE A 165 9.28 6.96 -16.92
N TYR A 166 10.51 7.29 -17.29
CA TYR A 166 10.86 7.65 -18.67
C TYR A 166 10.85 6.43 -19.59
N GLY A 167 10.54 6.64 -20.88
CA GLY A 167 10.61 5.60 -21.92
C GLY A 167 9.48 4.56 -21.95
N THR A 168 8.57 4.53 -20.98
CA THR A 168 7.43 3.58 -20.97
C THR A 168 6.34 3.97 -21.98
N PRO A 169 5.77 3.02 -22.75
CA PRO A 169 4.63 3.30 -23.63
C PRO A 169 3.42 3.74 -22.80
N ARG A 170 2.75 4.84 -23.19
CA ARG A 170 1.63 5.41 -22.43
C ARG A 170 0.31 5.30 -23.20
N PHE A 171 -0.73 4.82 -22.53
CA PHE A 171 -2.12 4.82 -23.02
C PHE A 171 -2.73 6.24 -23.08
N SER A 172 -2.08 7.23 -22.44
CA SER A 172 -2.63 8.56 -22.23
C SER A 172 -2.83 9.39 -23.50
N TRP A 173 -2.25 9.02 -24.65
CA TRP A 173 -2.25 9.89 -25.85
C TRP A 173 -3.64 10.18 -26.44
N PHE A 174 -4.64 9.30 -26.25
CA PHE A 174 -6.00 9.55 -26.74
C PHE A 174 -6.75 10.60 -25.90
N ILE A 175 -6.32 10.87 -24.66
CA ILE A 175 -7.06 11.70 -23.69
C ILE A 175 -6.20 12.86 -23.16
N ASN A 176 -4.91 12.64 -22.90
CA ASN A 176 -3.97 13.61 -22.34
C ASN A 176 -2.80 13.84 -23.30
N ARG A 177 -2.80 14.99 -23.99
CA ARG A 177 -1.65 15.45 -24.78
C ARG A 177 -0.54 16.00 -23.86
N PRO A 178 0.75 15.83 -24.19
CA PRO A 178 1.83 16.52 -23.48
C PRO A 178 1.57 18.03 -23.47
N ILE A 179 1.87 18.69 -22.35
CA ILE A 179 1.67 20.13 -22.20
C ILE A 179 3.01 20.81 -22.47
N ILE A 180 3.03 21.79 -23.36
CA ILE A 180 4.18 22.66 -23.54
C ILE A 180 4.00 23.83 -22.58
N TYR A 181 4.96 24.05 -21.68
CA TYR A 181 4.97 25.27 -20.88
C TYR A 181 5.42 26.42 -21.77
N HIS A 182 4.54 27.40 -21.92
CA HIS A 182 4.84 28.60 -22.68
C HIS A 182 5.23 29.79 -21.79
N GLY A 183 5.14 29.68 -20.46
CA GLY A 183 5.25 30.82 -19.55
C GLY A 183 3.99 31.69 -19.53
N VAL A 184 3.94 32.65 -18.60
CA VAL A 184 2.87 33.66 -18.57
C VAL A 184 2.96 34.45 -19.88
N PHE A 185 1.84 34.52 -20.63
CA PHE A 185 1.76 35.15 -21.96
C PHE A 185 2.67 34.59 -23.07
N GLY A 186 3.27 33.41 -22.90
CA GLY A 186 4.19 32.87 -23.91
C GLY A 186 5.65 33.31 -23.74
N GLU A 187 5.99 33.98 -22.64
CA GLU A 187 7.32 34.55 -22.37
C GLU A 187 8.23 33.62 -21.56
N GLY A 188 7.92 32.33 -21.48
CA GLY A 188 8.77 31.34 -20.81
C GLY A 188 10.14 31.29 -21.48
N PHE A 189 11.21 31.52 -20.70
CA PHE A 189 12.59 31.50 -21.21
C PHE A 189 12.96 30.18 -21.93
N PHE A 190 12.27 29.08 -21.60
CA PHE A 190 12.44 27.77 -22.23
C PHE A 190 11.09 27.07 -22.39
N GLN A 191 10.85 26.53 -23.59
CA GLN A 191 9.69 25.68 -23.88
C GLN A 191 10.02 24.23 -23.53
N SER A 192 9.56 23.77 -22.37
CA SER A 192 9.69 22.37 -21.98
C SER A 192 8.40 21.61 -22.27
N ILE A 193 8.53 20.41 -22.84
CA ILE A 193 7.44 19.46 -22.98
C ILE A 193 7.30 18.71 -21.66
N TYR A 194 6.21 18.94 -20.95
CA TYR A 194 5.88 18.19 -19.75
C TYR A 194 5.11 16.94 -20.14
N PRO A 195 5.66 15.75 -19.86
CA PRO A 195 4.92 14.51 -20.03
C PRO A 195 3.71 14.53 -19.08
N THR A 196 2.52 14.16 -19.57
CA THR A 196 1.38 13.95 -18.67
C THR A 196 1.62 12.70 -17.82
N PRO A 197 1.21 12.70 -16.53
CA PRO A 197 1.36 11.55 -15.65
C PRO A 197 0.76 10.27 -16.24
N GLN A 198 1.15 9.11 -15.70
CA GLN A 198 0.51 7.85 -16.07
C GLN A 198 -1.02 7.99 -15.95
N SER A 199 -1.75 7.53 -16.98
CA SER A 199 -3.20 7.66 -17.01
C SER A 199 -3.82 6.78 -15.93
N GLU A 200 -4.40 7.41 -14.91
CA GLU A 200 -5.15 6.70 -13.85
C GLU A 200 -6.29 5.86 -14.45
N LEU A 201 -6.89 6.33 -15.55
CA LEU A 201 -7.90 5.59 -16.31
C LEU A 201 -7.34 4.28 -16.86
N ALA A 202 -6.13 4.28 -17.45
CA ALA A 202 -5.51 3.06 -17.97
C ALA A 202 -5.26 2.03 -16.85
N GLY A 203 -4.81 2.51 -15.69
CA GLY A 203 -4.65 1.70 -14.49
C GLY A 203 -5.98 1.12 -14.00
N TYR A 204 -7.05 1.92 -14.01
CA TYR A 204 -8.38 1.47 -13.61
C TYR A 204 -8.97 0.45 -14.58
N LEU A 205 -8.93 0.72 -15.89
CA LEU A 205 -9.42 -0.19 -16.94
C LEU A 205 -8.70 -1.54 -16.97
N SER A 206 -7.48 -1.60 -16.40
CA SER A 206 -6.68 -2.82 -16.32
C SER A 206 -6.68 -3.44 -14.91
N SER A 207 -7.42 -2.86 -13.95
CA SER A 207 -7.45 -3.29 -12.56
C SER A 207 -8.27 -4.57 -12.36
N VAL A 208 -7.94 -5.36 -11.34
CA VAL A 208 -8.69 -6.59 -11.02
C VAL A 208 -10.13 -6.26 -10.63
N GLU A 209 -10.37 -5.12 -10.01
CA GLU A 209 -11.69 -4.60 -9.65
C GLU A 209 -12.55 -4.36 -10.90
N TRP A 210 -11.97 -3.78 -11.96
CA TRP A 210 -12.65 -3.59 -13.23
C TRP A 210 -13.03 -4.91 -13.88
N PHE A 211 -12.14 -5.90 -13.86
CA PHE A 211 -12.44 -7.24 -14.38
C PHE A 211 -13.48 -7.98 -13.56
N ALA A 212 -13.43 -7.87 -12.23
CA ALA A 212 -14.42 -8.46 -11.34
C ALA A 212 -15.81 -7.86 -11.58
N LEU A 213 -15.89 -6.53 -11.73
CA LEU A 213 -17.12 -5.83 -12.09
C LEU A 213 -17.61 -6.25 -13.49
N THR A 214 -16.71 -6.35 -14.46
CA THR A 214 -17.02 -6.81 -15.82
C THR A 214 -17.64 -8.22 -15.79
N ALA A 215 -17.03 -9.15 -15.05
CA ALA A 215 -17.53 -10.52 -14.89
C ALA A 215 -18.89 -10.57 -14.18
N PHE A 216 -19.07 -9.75 -13.14
CA PHE A 216 -20.34 -9.61 -12.44
C PHE A 216 -21.45 -9.12 -13.39
N LEU A 217 -21.18 -8.10 -14.20
CA LEU A 217 -22.13 -7.57 -15.19
C LEU A 217 -22.40 -8.54 -16.34
N PHE A 218 -21.43 -9.37 -16.75
CA PHE A 218 -21.70 -10.49 -17.66
C PHE A 218 -22.71 -11.47 -17.07
N GLY A 219 -22.53 -11.86 -15.81
CA GLY A 219 -23.47 -12.72 -15.09
C GLY A 219 -24.87 -12.09 -15.01
N LEU A 220 -24.95 -10.81 -14.65
CA LEU A 220 -26.21 -10.07 -14.62
C LEU A 220 -26.85 -9.95 -16.01
N GLY A 221 -26.04 -9.80 -17.06
CA GLY A 221 -26.47 -9.73 -18.45
C GLY A 221 -27.14 -11.00 -18.98
N ILE A 222 -26.95 -12.15 -18.32
CA ILE A 222 -27.71 -13.38 -18.63
C ILE A 222 -29.20 -13.13 -18.37
N PHE A 223 -29.50 -12.52 -17.21
CA PHE A 223 -30.86 -12.26 -16.73
C PHE A 223 -31.46 -10.94 -17.23
N VAL A 224 -30.61 -9.93 -17.49
CA VAL A 224 -31.01 -8.60 -17.94
C VAL A 224 -30.37 -8.31 -19.30
N PRO A 225 -31.03 -8.65 -20.42
CA PRO A 225 -30.45 -8.50 -21.76
C PRO A 225 -29.98 -7.08 -22.09
N ALA A 226 -30.65 -6.06 -21.56
CA ALA A 226 -30.29 -4.65 -21.75
C ALA A 226 -28.88 -4.32 -21.22
N LEU A 227 -28.38 -5.04 -20.23
CA LEU A 227 -27.05 -4.81 -19.65
C LEU A 227 -25.93 -5.53 -20.39
N ARG A 228 -26.22 -6.41 -21.37
CA ARG A 228 -25.19 -7.22 -22.05
C ARG A 228 -24.14 -6.40 -22.76
N ILE A 229 -24.50 -5.22 -23.29
CA ILE A 229 -23.56 -4.37 -24.02
C ILE A 229 -22.48 -3.77 -23.11
N VAL A 230 -22.81 -3.51 -21.84
CA VAL A 230 -21.92 -2.84 -20.88
C VAL A 230 -20.61 -3.62 -20.66
N PRO A 231 -20.61 -4.92 -20.28
CA PRO A 231 -19.37 -5.64 -20.06
C PRO A 231 -18.55 -5.86 -21.34
N TYR A 232 -19.17 -5.89 -22.53
CA TYR A 232 -18.41 -5.89 -23.80
C TYR A 232 -17.66 -4.57 -24.01
N LEU A 233 -18.30 -3.42 -23.73
CA LEU A 233 -17.63 -2.12 -23.78
C LEU A 233 -16.50 -2.02 -22.74
N MET A 234 -16.72 -2.57 -21.54
CA MET A 234 -15.70 -2.59 -20.49
C MET A 234 -14.47 -3.41 -20.89
N LEU A 235 -14.67 -4.61 -21.45
CA LEU A 235 -13.59 -5.44 -21.98
C LEU A 235 -12.89 -4.77 -23.17
N GLY A 236 -13.66 -4.11 -24.04
CA GLY A 236 -13.14 -3.31 -25.15
C GLY A 236 -12.20 -2.20 -24.66
N GLY A 237 -12.57 -1.51 -23.58
CA GLY A 237 -11.70 -0.51 -22.93
C GLY A 237 -10.36 -1.08 -22.49
N THR A 238 -10.36 -2.25 -21.85
CA THR A 238 -9.11 -2.92 -21.44
C THR A 238 -8.27 -3.40 -22.63
N LEU A 239 -8.92 -3.92 -23.68
CA LEU A 239 -8.24 -4.32 -24.92
C LEU A 239 -7.61 -3.11 -25.63
N CYS A 240 -8.26 -1.95 -25.62
CA CYS A 240 -7.68 -0.71 -26.15
C CYS A 240 -6.39 -0.33 -25.40
N VAL A 241 -6.35 -0.52 -24.08
CA VAL A 241 -5.12 -0.30 -23.29
C VAL A 241 -4.02 -1.23 -23.76
N ALA A 242 -4.28 -2.53 -23.84
CA ALA A 242 -3.30 -3.51 -24.30
C ALA A 242 -2.84 -3.25 -25.76
N LEU A 243 -3.77 -2.90 -26.65
CA LEU A 243 -3.48 -2.56 -28.04
C LEU A 243 -2.58 -1.33 -28.15
N SER A 244 -2.71 -0.34 -27.26
CA SER A 244 -1.81 0.81 -27.27
C SER A 244 -0.34 0.43 -27.02
N TYR A 245 -0.09 -0.56 -26.16
CA TYR A 245 1.24 -1.11 -25.93
C TYR A 245 1.75 -1.87 -27.15
N MET A 246 0.90 -2.66 -27.81
CA MET A 246 1.23 -3.35 -29.07
C MET A 246 1.80 -2.40 -30.13
N LEU A 247 1.20 -1.21 -30.26
CA LEU A 247 1.55 -0.24 -31.29
C LEU A 247 2.80 0.57 -30.92
N ARG A 248 3.01 0.87 -29.64
CA ARG A 248 4.02 1.86 -29.19
C ARG A 248 5.23 1.27 -28.47
N ALA A 249 5.19 0.00 -28.07
CA ALA A 249 6.32 -0.64 -27.43
C ALA A 249 7.56 -0.58 -28.34
N ARG A 250 8.69 -0.19 -27.75
CA ARG A 250 9.99 -0.15 -28.43
C ARG A 250 10.61 -1.55 -28.38
N ILE A 251 10.29 -2.34 -29.39
CA ILE A 251 10.92 -3.65 -29.61
C ILE A 251 12.18 -3.41 -30.45
N GLU A 252 13.25 -4.16 -30.19
CA GLU A 252 14.45 -4.12 -31.02
C GLU A 252 14.10 -4.40 -32.49
N PRO A 253 14.55 -3.58 -33.46
CA PRO A 253 14.13 -3.69 -34.86
C PRO A 253 14.32 -5.08 -35.47
N LYS A 254 15.34 -5.82 -35.02
CA LYS A 254 15.63 -7.20 -35.45
C LYS A 254 14.50 -8.19 -35.12
N PHE A 255 13.72 -7.92 -34.08
CA PHE A 255 12.68 -8.81 -33.54
C PHE A 255 11.27 -8.23 -33.65
N ASP A 256 11.11 -7.04 -34.21
CA ASP A 256 9.83 -6.35 -34.35
C ASP A 256 8.96 -7.00 -35.45
N THR A 257 8.23 -8.04 -35.05
CA THR A 257 7.30 -8.80 -35.90
C THR A 257 5.87 -8.71 -35.37
N ALA A 258 4.88 -9.06 -36.19
CA ALA A 258 3.49 -9.11 -35.75
C ALA A 258 3.29 -10.05 -34.54
N ALA A 259 3.99 -11.19 -34.51
CA ALA A 259 3.97 -12.12 -33.38
C ALA A 259 4.56 -11.50 -32.11
N ALA A 260 5.68 -10.78 -32.22
CA ALA A 260 6.29 -10.08 -31.10
C ALA A 260 5.34 -9.01 -30.52
N ARG A 261 4.71 -8.21 -31.39
CA ARG A 261 3.73 -7.20 -30.98
C ARG A 261 2.51 -7.80 -30.30
N LEU A 262 1.96 -8.90 -30.83
CA LEU A 262 0.86 -9.64 -30.18
C LEU A 262 1.28 -10.19 -28.81
N LEU A 263 2.51 -10.65 -28.65
CA LEU A 263 3.02 -11.08 -27.35
C LEU A 263 3.11 -9.90 -26.37
N VAL A 264 3.60 -8.74 -26.79
CA VAL A 264 3.63 -7.54 -25.93
C VAL A 264 2.21 -7.10 -25.54
N MET A 265 1.26 -7.16 -26.47
CA MET A 265 -0.16 -6.91 -26.17
C MET A 265 -0.67 -7.85 -25.08
N PHE A 266 -0.41 -9.16 -25.24
CA PHE A 266 -0.78 -10.17 -24.26
C PHE A 266 -0.14 -9.91 -22.90
N LEU A 267 1.15 -9.57 -22.86
CA LEU A 267 1.86 -9.25 -21.61
C LEU A 267 1.28 -7.99 -20.94
N ALA A 268 0.96 -6.95 -21.72
CA ALA A 268 0.34 -5.73 -21.21
C ALA A 268 -1.08 -5.98 -20.67
N PHE A 269 -1.82 -6.94 -21.24
CA PHE A 269 -3.12 -7.37 -20.73
C PHE A 269 -3.01 -8.25 -19.47
N ALA A 270 -2.08 -9.22 -19.47
CA ALA A 270 -1.95 -10.20 -18.40
C ALA A 270 -1.23 -9.66 -17.16
N GLN A 271 -0.26 -8.76 -17.34
CA GLN A 271 0.57 -8.24 -16.25
C GLN A 271 -0.24 -7.57 -15.12
N PRO A 272 -1.19 -6.64 -15.40
CA PRO A 272 -1.99 -6.00 -14.36
C PRO A 272 -2.86 -6.99 -13.58
N LEU A 273 -3.39 -8.01 -14.27
CA LEU A 273 -4.18 -9.08 -13.67
C LEU A 273 -3.34 -9.96 -12.74
N VAL A 274 -2.18 -10.42 -13.20
CA VAL A 274 -1.27 -11.26 -12.40
C VAL A 274 -0.80 -10.51 -11.16
N ARG A 275 -0.31 -9.27 -11.33
CA ARG A 275 0.16 -8.43 -10.23
C ARG A 275 -0.98 -8.09 -9.26
N GLY A 276 -2.12 -7.65 -9.78
CA GLY A 276 -3.28 -7.28 -8.97
C GLY A 276 -3.89 -8.47 -8.22
N TRP A 277 -3.92 -9.66 -8.83
CA TRP A 277 -4.38 -10.88 -8.17
C TRP A 277 -3.49 -11.24 -6.99
N SER A 278 -2.18 -11.28 -7.21
CA SER A 278 -1.20 -11.52 -6.13
C SER A 278 -1.33 -10.46 -5.02
N ARG A 279 -1.47 -9.19 -5.37
CA ARG A 279 -1.69 -8.10 -4.41
C ARG A 279 -2.93 -8.31 -3.56
N TYR A 280 -4.05 -8.67 -4.19
CA TYR A 280 -5.33 -8.88 -3.52
C TYR A 280 -5.27 -10.08 -2.56
N PHE A 281 -4.72 -11.22 -3.01
CA PHE A 281 -4.61 -12.40 -2.16
C PHE A 281 -3.65 -12.19 -0.98
N THR A 282 -2.51 -11.55 -1.22
CA THR A 282 -1.58 -11.16 -0.15
C THR A 282 -2.26 -10.21 0.82
N TRP A 283 -3.01 -9.22 0.33
CA TRP A 283 -3.75 -8.29 1.19
C TRP A 283 -4.73 -9.04 2.10
N LEU A 284 -5.49 -9.99 1.55
CA LEU A 284 -6.43 -10.80 2.31
C LEU A 284 -5.75 -11.77 3.29
N GLN A 285 -4.57 -12.27 2.96
CA GLN A 285 -3.78 -13.16 3.81
C GLN A 285 -3.20 -12.39 5.01
N PHE A 286 -2.57 -11.25 4.75
CA PHE A 286 -1.86 -10.46 5.76
C PHE A 286 -2.77 -9.52 6.56
N LYS A 287 -3.99 -9.22 6.09
CA LYS A 287 -5.03 -8.53 6.89
C LYS A 287 -5.55 -9.33 8.09
N ARG A 288 -5.12 -10.57 8.26
CA ARG A 288 -5.57 -11.43 9.35
C ARG A 288 -4.66 -11.24 10.56
N THR A 289 -5.23 -10.82 11.68
CA THR A 289 -4.57 -10.97 12.98
C THR A 289 -4.24 -12.45 13.21
N PRO A 290 -2.98 -12.81 13.51
CA PRO A 290 -2.61 -14.19 13.83
C PRO A 290 -3.48 -14.74 14.96
N ARG A 291 -3.85 -16.03 14.90
CA ARG A 291 -4.72 -16.63 15.94
C ARG A 291 -4.08 -16.57 17.33
N ALA A 292 -2.75 -16.62 17.41
CA ALA A 292 -1.99 -16.45 18.64
C ALA A 292 -2.35 -15.13 19.35
N VAL A 293 -2.43 -14.05 18.58
CA VAL A 293 -2.71 -12.68 19.04
C VAL A 293 -4.14 -12.47 19.52
N ILE A 294 -5.09 -13.20 18.92
CA ILE A 294 -6.49 -13.23 19.34
C ILE A 294 -6.63 -14.04 20.65
N ALA A 295 -5.75 -15.02 20.87
CA ALA A 295 -5.79 -15.91 22.03
C ALA A 295 -5.01 -15.37 23.24
N THR A 296 -3.92 -14.61 23.02
CA THR A 296 -3.22 -13.89 24.08
C THR A 296 -4.16 -12.84 24.66
N HIS A 297 -4.52 -13.01 25.92
CA HIS A 297 -5.06 -11.96 26.74
C HIS A 297 -3.90 -11.47 27.59
N GLU A 298 -3.58 -10.18 27.51
CA GLU A 298 -2.59 -9.62 28.43
C GLU A 298 -3.12 -9.77 29.87
N GLN A 299 -2.24 -10.22 30.77
CA GLN A 299 -2.58 -10.32 32.18
C GLN A 299 -2.74 -8.90 32.73
N LEU A 300 -3.99 -8.46 32.80
CA LEU A 300 -4.35 -7.24 33.51
C LEU A 300 -4.03 -7.41 35.00
N PRO A 301 -3.57 -6.35 35.69
CA PRO A 301 -3.45 -6.39 37.15
C PRO A 301 -4.79 -6.80 37.77
N ALA A 302 -4.73 -7.69 38.77
CA ALA A 302 -5.92 -8.17 39.48
C ALA A 302 -6.72 -6.98 40.04
N GLY A 303 -7.96 -6.80 39.56
CA GLY A 303 -8.87 -5.75 40.03
C GLY A 303 -9.20 -4.62 39.04
N ALA A 304 -8.55 -4.56 37.86
CA ALA A 304 -8.92 -3.60 36.81
C ALA A 304 -10.26 -3.97 36.14
N ALA A 305 -11.38 -3.67 36.81
CA ALA A 305 -12.72 -3.91 36.30
C ALA A 305 -13.05 -2.89 35.20
N PHE A 306 -12.66 -3.23 33.99
CA PHE A 306 -12.73 -2.36 32.83
C PHE A 306 -14.15 -2.22 32.23
N SER A 307 -15.16 -1.92 33.05
CA SER A 307 -16.54 -1.72 32.62
C SER A 307 -16.71 -0.39 31.85
N GLY A 308 -17.35 -0.43 30.68
CA GLY A 308 -17.61 0.78 29.88
C GLY A 308 -17.87 0.51 28.39
N PRO A 309 -18.29 1.54 27.62
CA PRO A 309 -18.57 1.40 26.20
C PRO A 309 -17.28 1.15 25.41
N LEU A 310 -17.20 0.00 24.72
CA LEU A 310 -16.06 -0.41 23.89
C LEU A 310 -15.61 0.63 22.84
N GLY A 311 -16.49 1.54 22.43
CA GLY A 311 -16.22 2.54 21.39
C GLY A 311 -15.58 3.84 21.88
N ARG A 312 -15.62 4.16 23.18
CA ARG A 312 -15.05 5.40 23.74
C ARG A 312 -14.45 5.14 25.12
N ARG A 313 -13.21 5.59 25.30
CA ARG A 313 -12.44 5.42 26.54
C ARG A 313 -11.80 6.75 26.91
N SER A 314 -11.60 6.96 28.20
CA SER A 314 -11.04 8.19 28.76
C SER A 314 -9.98 7.83 29.78
N TYR A 315 -8.87 8.54 29.75
CA TYR A 315 -7.70 8.30 30.59
C TYR A 315 -7.17 9.61 31.16
N TRP A 316 -6.89 9.63 32.45
CA TRP A 316 -6.35 10.76 33.19
C TRP A 316 -4.86 10.58 33.46
N SER A 317 -4.12 11.69 33.42
CA SER A 317 -2.75 11.77 33.91
C SER A 317 -2.60 13.04 34.74
N GLU A 318 -2.02 12.88 35.94
CA GLU A 318 -1.54 13.99 36.77
C GLU A 318 -0.11 14.42 36.37
N ASP A 319 0.67 13.52 35.72
CA ASP A 319 2.11 13.68 35.45
C ASP A 319 2.43 14.18 34.02
N GLY A 320 1.46 14.77 33.31
CA GLY A 320 1.66 15.32 31.96
C GLY A 320 1.79 14.29 30.85
N LYS A 321 1.43 13.02 31.09
CA LYS A 321 1.43 11.96 30.08
C LYS A 321 0.26 12.16 29.11
N ASP A 322 0.58 12.62 27.91
CA ASP A 322 -0.37 12.90 26.85
C ASP A 322 -0.63 11.70 25.91
N ARG A 323 -1.38 11.93 24.82
CA ARG A 323 -1.65 10.90 23.80
C ARG A 323 -0.40 10.30 23.17
N HIS A 324 0.71 11.03 23.07
CA HIS A 324 1.91 10.52 22.37
C HIS A 324 2.54 9.35 23.13
N HIS A 325 2.58 9.45 24.46
CA HIS A 325 3.04 8.36 25.33
C HIS A 325 2.17 7.11 25.19
N MET A 326 0.85 7.30 25.17
CA MET A 326 -0.10 6.20 24.98
C MET A 326 0.01 5.58 23.58
N LEU A 327 0.09 6.40 22.53
CA LEU A 327 0.23 5.92 21.15
C LEU A 327 1.53 5.14 20.95
N ALA A 328 2.65 5.60 21.54
CA ALA A 328 3.91 4.86 21.53
C ALA A 328 3.76 3.47 22.17
N GLY A 329 3.05 3.38 23.31
CA GLY A 329 2.73 2.09 23.93
C GLY A 329 1.82 1.21 23.07
N VAL A 330 0.84 1.80 22.38
CA VAL A 330 -0.04 1.07 21.45
C VAL A 330 0.77 0.53 20.27
N PHE A 331 1.64 1.34 19.65
CA PHE A 331 2.51 0.87 18.57
C PHE A 331 3.41 -0.28 19.02
N GLY A 332 4.07 -0.16 20.17
CA GLY A 332 4.90 -1.23 20.72
C GLY A 332 4.15 -2.53 20.92
N LEU A 333 2.95 -2.49 21.51
CA LEU A 333 2.10 -3.69 21.67
C LEU A 333 1.64 -4.28 20.33
N LEU A 334 1.27 -3.43 19.37
CA LEU A 334 0.87 -3.89 18.04
C LEU A 334 2.04 -4.58 17.33
N GLU A 335 3.27 -4.07 17.47
CA GLU A 335 4.48 -4.69 16.93
C GLU A 335 4.87 -5.98 17.66
N GLU A 336 4.89 -5.98 18.99
CA GLU A 336 5.18 -7.15 19.85
C GLU A 336 4.24 -8.33 19.54
N GLU A 337 2.95 -8.05 19.39
CA GLU A 337 1.96 -9.05 19.02
C GLU A 337 1.92 -9.31 17.51
N GLY A 338 2.58 -8.52 16.66
CA GLY A 338 2.59 -8.72 15.21
C GLY A 338 1.27 -8.39 14.52
N TRP A 339 0.53 -7.40 15.01
CA TRP A 339 -0.61 -6.81 14.32
C TRP A 339 -0.17 -6.07 13.06
N ARG A 340 -1.04 -6.07 12.06
CA ARG A 340 -0.90 -5.16 10.92
C ARG A 340 -1.70 -3.89 11.18
N TYR A 341 -1.06 -2.76 11.00
CA TYR A 341 -1.68 -1.45 11.13
C TYR A 341 -1.08 -0.47 10.12
N SER A 342 -1.74 0.67 9.97
CA SER A 342 -1.20 1.86 9.31
C SER A 342 -1.29 3.04 10.27
N ALA A 343 -0.23 3.83 10.34
CA ALA A 343 -0.19 5.06 11.12
C ALA A 343 -0.73 6.24 10.31
N ASP A 344 -1.18 7.28 11.01
CA ASP A 344 -1.58 8.52 10.37
C ASP A 344 -0.40 9.22 9.68
N SER A 345 -0.76 9.94 8.63
CA SER A 345 0.13 10.73 7.78
C SER A 345 -0.10 12.24 7.92
N GLY A 346 -0.98 12.66 8.83
CA GLY A 346 -1.39 14.06 9.03
C GLY A 346 -2.65 14.46 8.26
N TRP A 347 -3.23 13.56 7.46
CA TRP A 347 -4.41 13.84 6.63
C TRP A 347 -5.60 12.93 6.92
N ASN A 348 -5.45 11.96 7.84
CA ASN A 348 -6.54 11.05 8.17
C ASN A 348 -7.34 11.54 9.37
N GLU A 349 -8.61 11.12 9.47
CA GLU A 349 -9.45 11.38 10.66
C GLU A 349 -9.15 10.44 11.85
N TRP A 350 -8.13 9.60 11.72
CA TRP A 350 -7.75 8.56 12.68
C TRP A 350 -6.23 8.56 12.84
N ASP A 351 -5.74 8.18 14.03
CA ASP A 351 -4.31 8.12 14.34
C ASP A 351 -3.71 6.77 13.93
N ILE A 352 -4.47 5.68 14.12
CA ILE A 352 -4.04 4.32 13.78
C ILE A 352 -5.20 3.55 13.13
N GLN A 353 -4.96 2.93 11.99
CA GLN A 353 -5.87 1.97 11.37
C GLN A 353 -5.34 0.55 11.61
N ILE A 354 -6.01 -0.21 12.47
CA ILE A 354 -5.63 -1.59 12.82
C ILE A 354 -6.42 -2.57 11.94
N TYR A 355 -5.70 -3.43 11.23
CA TYR A 355 -6.28 -4.46 10.37
C TYR A 355 -6.49 -5.74 11.17
N GLY A 356 -7.75 -6.06 11.45
CA GLY A 356 -8.10 -7.17 12.33
C GLY A 356 -8.44 -8.46 11.61
N ASN A 357 -9.44 -8.43 10.74
CA ASN A 357 -9.85 -9.62 10.03
C ASN A 357 -10.36 -9.30 8.63
N PHE A 358 -10.73 -10.35 7.90
CA PHE A 358 -11.28 -10.28 6.56
C PHE A 358 -12.50 -9.35 6.44
N TRP A 359 -13.24 -9.17 7.54
CA TRP A 359 -14.51 -8.46 7.56
C TRP A 359 -14.40 -7.01 8.06
N TRP A 360 -13.51 -6.79 9.04
CA TRP A 360 -13.46 -5.57 9.83
C TRP A 360 -12.03 -5.07 10.06
N SER A 361 -11.91 -3.76 10.04
CA SER A 361 -10.77 -3.01 10.55
C SER A 361 -11.24 -2.04 11.64
N ILE A 362 -10.31 -1.58 12.48
CA ILE A 362 -10.60 -0.63 13.55
C ILE A 362 -9.77 0.63 13.35
N ALA A 363 -10.45 1.76 13.27
CA ALA A 363 -9.81 3.06 13.31
C ALA A 363 -9.81 3.57 14.76
N LEU A 364 -8.62 3.87 15.25
CA LEU A 364 -8.35 4.46 16.56
C LEU A 364 -8.09 5.95 16.38
N GLN A 365 -8.81 6.76 17.14
CA GLN A 365 -8.70 8.22 17.15
C GLN A 365 -8.55 8.69 18.59
N THR A 366 -7.60 9.58 18.85
CA THR A 366 -7.24 10.06 20.19
C THR A 366 -7.24 11.59 20.23
N VAL A 367 -7.52 12.14 21.41
CA VAL A 367 -7.42 13.58 21.66
C VAL A 367 -6.99 13.78 23.12
N THR A 368 -6.13 14.75 23.37
CA THR A 368 -5.71 15.13 24.73
C THR A 368 -6.20 16.53 25.05
N GLU A 369 -6.89 16.66 26.17
CA GLU A 369 -7.35 17.91 26.77
C GLU A 369 -6.43 18.27 27.94
N TYR A 370 -5.87 19.48 27.95
CA TYR A 370 -5.01 19.95 29.03
C TYR A 370 -5.84 20.71 30.08
N HIS A 371 -5.70 20.33 31.35
CA HIS A 371 -6.49 20.84 32.48
C HIS A 371 -5.68 21.72 33.45
N GLY A 372 -4.61 22.34 32.96
CA GLY A 372 -3.72 23.20 33.75
C GLY A 372 -2.63 22.41 34.49
N GLY A 373 -1.44 23.02 34.62
CA GLY A 373 -0.25 22.33 35.13
C GLY A 373 0.11 21.13 34.24
N SER A 374 0.45 19.99 34.86
CA SER A 374 0.71 18.71 34.21
C SER A 374 -0.54 17.85 34.02
N LYS A 375 -1.74 18.34 34.36
CA LYS A 375 -2.95 17.52 34.30
C LYS A 375 -3.49 17.43 32.89
N CYS A 376 -3.74 16.22 32.40
CA CYS A 376 -4.34 16.02 31.09
C CYS A 376 -5.28 14.83 31.03
N LEU A 377 -6.30 14.97 30.17
CA LEU A 377 -7.31 13.96 29.88
C LEU A 377 -7.17 13.51 28.43
N THR A 378 -6.81 12.25 28.23
CA THR A 378 -6.74 11.64 26.90
C THR A 378 -7.99 10.81 26.63
N ARG A 379 -8.71 11.11 25.55
CA ARG A 379 -9.88 10.36 25.09
C ARG A 379 -9.54 9.55 23.85
N VAL A 380 -10.03 8.32 23.80
CA VAL A 380 -9.85 7.38 22.68
C VAL A 380 -11.19 6.95 22.14
N ARG A 381 -11.33 6.96 20.82
CA ARG A 381 -12.50 6.46 20.09
C ARG A 381 -12.08 5.33 19.16
N LEU A 382 -12.78 4.20 19.28
CA LEU A 382 -12.61 3.04 18.40
C LEU A 382 -13.81 2.90 17.47
N ARG A 383 -13.60 3.11 16.16
CA ARG A 383 -14.62 2.98 15.11
C ARG A 383 -14.41 1.70 14.32
N HIS A 384 -15.50 0.97 14.05
CA HIS A 384 -15.43 -0.12 13.06
C HIS A 384 -15.37 0.49 11.67
N GLN A 385 -14.54 -0.08 10.80
CA GLN A 385 -14.53 0.24 9.38
C GLN A 385 -14.75 -1.05 8.58
N PHE A 386 -15.71 -0.96 7.65
CA PHE A 386 -15.95 -2.03 6.70
C PHE A 386 -14.74 -2.19 5.79
N VAL A 387 -14.30 -3.44 5.63
CA VAL A 387 -13.38 -3.79 4.55
C VAL A 387 -14.18 -3.88 3.25
N THR A 388 -13.58 -3.47 2.12
CA THR A 388 -14.21 -3.49 0.78
C THR A 388 -14.85 -4.84 0.46
N THR A 389 -14.21 -5.95 0.86
CA THR A 389 -14.73 -7.30 0.62
C THR A 389 -16.06 -7.57 1.34
N THR A 390 -16.24 -7.06 2.55
CA THR A 390 -17.51 -7.13 3.28
C THR A 390 -18.61 -6.40 2.53
N VAL A 391 -18.31 -5.21 2.01
CA VAL A 391 -19.26 -4.41 1.24
C VAL A 391 -19.65 -5.16 -0.04
N ILE A 392 -18.68 -5.67 -0.79
CA ILE A 392 -18.91 -6.42 -2.04
C ILE A 392 -19.78 -7.67 -1.79
N ILE A 393 -19.45 -8.48 -0.77
CA ILE A 393 -20.21 -9.70 -0.46
C ILE A 393 -21.65 -9.37 -0.08
N ASN A 394 -21.86 -8.36 0.77
CA ASN A 394 -23.23 -7.94 1.14
C ASN A 394 -23.99 -7.40 -0.08
N LEU A 395 -23.36 -6.62 -0.95
CA LEU A 395 -23.98 -6.14 -2.20
C LEU A 395 -24.40 -7.29 -3.12
N ILE A 396 -23.56 -8.31 -3.29
CA ILE A 396 -23.87 -9.49 -4.11
C ILE A 396 -25.07 -10.25 -3.51
N ILE A 397 -25.03 -10.56 -2.21
CA ILE A 397 -26.11 -11.31 -1.55
C ILE A 397 -27.43 -10.53 -1.62
N LEU A 398 -27.40 -9.23 -1.31
CA LEU A 398 -28.60 -8.37 -1.39
C LEU A 398 -29.14 -8.27 -2.81
N SER A 399 -28.26 -8.18 -3.82
CA SER A 399 -28.69 -8.14 -5.23
C SER A 399 -29.39 -9.44 -5.64
N LEU A 400 -28.88 -10.60 -5.21
CA LEU A 400 -29.50 -11.90 -5.46
C LEU A 400 -30.85 -12.05 -4.75
N LEU A 401 -30.96 -11.56 -3.51
CA LEU A 401 -32.22 -11.54 -2.75
C LEU A 401 -33.29 -10.70 -3.45
N ILE A 402 -32.95 -9.47 -3.85
CA ILE A 402 -33.85 -8.56 -4.56
C ILE A 402 -34.27 -9.16 -5.90
N TYR A 403 -33.34 -9.75 -6.64
CA TYR A 403 -33.64 -10.42 -7.90
C TYR A 403 -34.61 -11.60 -7.71
N GLY A 404 -34.38 -12.42 -6.69
CA GLY A 404 -35.27 -13.53 -6.35
C GLY A 404 -36.69 -13.04 -6.08
N GLU A 405 -36.85 -12.03 -5.22
CA GLU A 405 -38.15 -11.45 -4.89
C GLU A 405 -38.89 -10.90 -6.12
N LEU A 406 -38.19 -10.19 -7.02
CA LEU A 406 -38.77 -9.65 -8.24
C LEU A 406 -39.26 -10.73 -9.22
N HIS A 407 -38.69 -11.94 -9.19
CA HIS A 407 -39.01 -13.01 -10.13
C HIS A 407 -40.02 -14.04 -9.58
N SER A 408 -39.93 -14.37 -8.29
CA SER A 408 -40.84 -15.32 -7.63
C SER A 408 -42.11 -14.64 -7.10
N GLY A 409 -42.12 -13.31 -6.98
CA GLY A 409 -43.20 -12.55 -6.35
C GLY A 409 -43.37 -12.83 -4.85
N SER A 410 -42.44 -13.57 -4.24
CA SER A 410 -42.48 -13.93 -2.82
C SER A 410 -41.07 -14.02 -2.22
N LEU A 411 -40.89 -13.41 -1.05
CA LEU A 411 -39.63 -13.40 -0.32
C LEU A 411 -39.39 -14.77 0.34
N ASP A 412 -38.32 -15.47 -0.05
CA ASP A 412 -37.94 -16.71 0.63
C ASP A 412 -37.30 -16.39 1.99
N TRP A 413 -38.11 -16.50 3.04
CA TRP A 413 -37.72 -16.29 4.43
C TRP A 413 -36.54 -17.17 4.88
N ARG A 414 -36.29 -18.30 4.23
CA ARG A 414 -35.13 -19.16 4.55
C ARG A 414 -33.83 -18.46 4.16
N VAL A 415 -33.78 -17.86 2.97
CA VAL A 415 -32.59 -17.14 2.48
C VAL A 415 -32.37 -15.87 3.29
N VAL A 416 -33.45 -15.16 3.63
CA VAL A 416 -33.38 -13.99 4.54
C VAL A 416 -32.86 -14.39 5.92
N GLY A 417 -33.33 -15.51 6.48
CA GLY A 417 -32.85 -16.04 7.76
C GLY A 417 -31.35 -16.36 7.74
N VAL A 418 -30.85 -16.98 6.67
CA VAL A 418 -29.41 -17.24 6.48
C VAL A 418 -28.61 -15.93 6.40
N TYR A 419 -29.11 -14.94 5.66
CA TYR A 419 -28.46 -13.63 5.57
C TYR A 419 -28.44 -12.89 6.91
N LEU A 420 -29.54 -12.89 7.67
CA LEU A 420 -29.58 -12.32 9.01
C LEU A 420 -28.61 -13.03 9.97
N GLY A 421 -28.50 -14.35 9.87
CA GLY A 421 -27.48 -15.13 10.59
C GLY A 421 -26.05 -14.71 10.22
N PHE A 422 -25.79 -14.48 8.93
CA PHE A 422 -24.51 -13.95 8.45
C PHE A 422 -24.22 -12.54 8.97
N VAL A 423 -25.20 -11.62 8.95
CA VAL A 423 -25.07 -10.27 9.53
C VAL A 423 -24.80 -10.34 11.04
N GLY A 424 -25.47 -11.23 11.76
CA GLY A 424 -25.22 -11.49 13.18
C GLY A 424 -23.79 -11.99 13.44
N PHE A 425 -23.30 -12.93 12.62
CA PHE A 425 -21.92 -13.39 12.64
C PHE A 425 -20.93 -12.24 12.40
N LEU A 426 -21.17 -11.38 11.41
CA LEU A 426 -20.32 -10.21 11.15
C LEU A 426 -20.30 -9.27 12.35
N ALA A 427 -21.45 -8.95 12.95
CA ALA A 427 -21.54 -8.09 14.12
C ALA A 427 -20.80 -8.67 15.34
N PHE A 428 -20.91 -9.99 15.57
CA PHE A 428 -20.17 -10.69 16.61
C PHE A 428 -18.65 -10.56 16.41
N ARG A 429 -18.16 -10.80 15.19
CA ARG A 429 -16.73 -10.66 14.85
C ARG A 429 -16.25 -9.22 14.97
N ALA A 430 -17.08 -8.24 14.64
CA ALA A 430 -16.77 -6.82 14.85
C ALA A 430 -16.55 -6.50 16.33
N ARG A 431 -17.49 -6.96 17.18
CA ARG A 431 -17.44 -6.73 18.62
C ARG A 431 -16.22 -7.39 19.26
N ALA A 432 -15.94 -8.65 18.91
CA ALA A 432 -14.78 -9.38 19.42
C ALA A 432 -13.46 -8.68 19.05
N LEU A 433 -13.32 -8.24 17.80
CA LEU A 433 -12.15 -7.48 17.37
C LEU A 433 -12.01 -6.16 18.14
N LYS A 434 -13.12 -5.43 18.33
CA LYS A 434 -13.11 -4.18 19.08
C LYS A 434 -12.75 -4.38 20.54
N GLN A 435 -13.22 -5.45 21.16
CA GLN A 435 -12.85 -5.78 22.52
C GLN A 435 -11.34 -6.00 22.64
N ARG A 436 -10.74 -6.78 21.73
CA ARG A 436 -9.29 -7.02 21.74
C ARG A 436 -8.47 -5.76 21.53
N VAL A 437 -8.80 -4.93 20.54
CA VAL A 437 -8.11 -3.65 20.33
C VAL A 437 -8.26 -2.73 21.53
N ALA A 438 -9.42 -2.77 22.19
CA ALA A 438 -9.68 -1.97 23.36
C ALA A 438 -8.85 -2.40 24.59
N GLU A 439 -8.55 -3.70 24.72
CA GLU A 439 -7.61 -4.22 25.73
C GLU A 439 -6.19 -3.72 25.47
N VAL A 440 -5.72 -3.78 24.21
CA VAL A 440 -4.39 -3.25 23.83
C VAL A 440 -4.26 -1.77 24.20
N VAL A 441 -5.29 -0.96 23.96
CA VAL A 441 -5.29 0.46 24.36
C VAL A 441 -5.25 0.62 25.88
N ASP A 442 -6.02 -0.19 26.62
CA ASP A 442 -6.02 -0.13 28.08
C ASP A 442 -4.64 -0.48 28.67
N VAL A 443 -3.98 -1.51 28.14
CA VAL A 443 -2.66 -1.92 28.61
C VAL A 443 -1.60 -0.90 28.21
N ALA A 444 -1.66 -0.36 26.99
CA ALA A 444 -0.76 0.72 26.57
C ALA A 444 -0.91 1.96 27.47
N ALA A 445 -2.15 2.35 27.78
CA ALA A 445 -2.41 3.46 28.69
C ALA A 445 -1.86 3.16 30.10
N PHE A 446 -2.11 1.97 30.63
CA PHE A 446 -1.59 1.56 31.93
C PHE A 446 -0.06 1.58 31.98
N ARG A 447 0.62 1.00 30.98
CA ARG A 447 2.09 1.02 30.85
C ARG A 447 2.64 2.45 30.72
N ALA A 448 1.86 3.37 30.15
CA ALA A 448 2.20 4.78 30.04
C ALA A 448 1.89 5.60 31.32
N GLY A 449 1.35 4.98 32.38
CA GLY A 449 1.00 5.65 33.65
C GLY A 449 -0.35 6.38 33.62
N LEU A 450 -1.17 6.13 32.60
CA LEU A 450 -2.49 6.74 32.45
C LEU A 450 -3.57 5.95 33.22
N GLN A 451 -4.38 6.64 34.01
CA GLN A 451 -5.46 6.04 34.78
C GLN A 451 -6.78 6.08 34.01
N ARG A 452 -7.47 4.94 33.88
CA ARG A 452 -8.75 4.91 33.18
C ARG A 452 -9.86 5.56 34.02
N ILE A 453 -10.67 6.41 33.38
CA ILE A 453 -11.84 7.04 34.00
C ILE A 453 -13.13 6.36 33.52
N GLY A 454 -13.97 5.94 34.48
CA GLY A 454 -15.33 5.44 34.23
C GLY A 454 -16.33 6.55 33.89
N ARG A 455 -17.52 6.17 33.40
CA ARG A 455 -18.57 7.12 33.00
C ARG A 455 -19.13 7.97 34.16
N SER A 456 -18.85 7.58 35.41
CA SER A 456 -19.28 8.26 36.64
C SER A 456 -18.28 9.28 37.19
N GLY A 457 -17.15 9.54 36.52
CA GLY A 457 -16.18 10.57 36.95
C GLY A 457 -15.40 10.24 38.23
N VAL A 458 -15.62 9.06 38.80
CA VAL A 458 -14.81 8.54 39.91
C VAL A 458 -13.70 7.71 39.28
N ALA A 459 -12.45 8.13 39.50
CA ALA A 459 -11.29 7.30 39.22
C ALA A 459 -11.46 5.99 40.00
N ASP A 460 -11.23 4.83 39.37
CA ASP A 460 -11.02 3.58 40.11
C ASP A 460 -9.66 3.69 40.83
N ALA A 461 -9.63 4.52 41.88
CA ALA A 461 -8.49 4.76 42.74
C ALA A 461 -8.43 3.65 43.78
N THR A 462 -8.13 2.42 43.35
CA THR A 462 -7.92 1.28 44.24
C THR A 462 -6.78 0.37 43.77
N VAL A 463 -5.72 0.91 43.17
CA VAL A 463 -4.45 0.15 43.03
C VAL A 463 -3.24 1.09 43.03
N VAL A 464 -2.93 1.73 44.18
CA VAL A 464 -1.62 2.38 44.38
C VAL A 464 -0.94 1.93 45.69
N THR A 465 -1.64 1.25 46.60
CA THR A 465 -1.11 1.00 47.96
C THR A 465 -0.58 -0.41 48.25
N THR A 466 -0.51 -1.33 47.28
CA THR A 466 0.01 -2.69 47.57
C THR A 466 1.37 -3.03 46.95
N ALA A 467 1.86 -2.31 45.93
CA ALA A 467 3.19 -2.60 45.37
C ALA A 467 4.35 -1.94 46.15
N ALA A 468 4.07 -0.93 46.98
CA ALA A 468 5.11 -0.26 47.78
C ALA A 468 5.46 -0.97 49.10
N ASN A 469 4.70 -1.99 49.51
CA ASN A 469 4.93 -2.73 50.77
C ASN A 469 5.53 -4.13 50.58
N GLU A 470 5.79 -4.58 49.35
CA GLU A 470 6.54 -5.83 49.09
C GLU A 470 7.99 -5.59 48.64
N ALA A 471 8.44 -4.32 48.62
CA ALA A 471 9.82 -3.93 48.33
C ALA A 471 10.41 -3.04 49.44
N ALA A 472 10.12 -3.38 50.70
CA ALA A 472 10.76 -2.81 51.90
C ALA A 472 11.50 -3.90 52.67
#